data_AF-A0A534QCK8-F1
#
_entry.id   AF-A0A534QCK8-F1
#
_cell.length_a   1.000
_cell.length_b   1.000
_cell.length_c   1.000
_cell.angle_alpha   90.00
_cell.angle_beta   90.00
_cell.angle_gamma   90.00
#
_symmetry.space_group_name_H-M   'P 1'
#
loop_
_entity.id
_entity.type
_entity.pdbx_description
1 polymer ?
#
loop_
_entity_poly.entity_id
_entity_poly.type
_entity_poly.pdbx_seq_one_letter_code
_entity_poly.pdbx_strand_id
1 'polypeptide(L)'
;MSGLFARARYFARTSLRGIAATPGTAIVATATITVALVPVGAFGLIVLNMQALLARFGDAVQVTAFLADGLPEADRAKLLRQVRAIDGVAHAELISEAQALERFRGGVGQGFALVEGLGTNPLPASIEIALAGRYRTPADLSRVAATTAGLPGVADITSGADWVAGYVRALALVRGLAFGLGVIFVLATTLIVSNTIRLAVLSRRDELEILSLVGASRSFVNTPFMIEGLLQGAAAGALAWALLYALFRAGLPGVEAGLALVLGGVEPRFFDLGESAWLWGGGAGLGLLGSAIAVAAEARH
;
A
#
# COMPACT_ATOMS: atom_id res chain seq x y z
N MET A 1 -7.15 -31.43 -29.43
CA MET A 1 -7.49 -30.28 -28.56
C MET A 1 -8.96 -30.26 -28.07
N SER A 2 -9.89 -31.03 -28.66
CA SER A 2 -11.31 -31.08 -28.28
C SER A 2 -11.61 -31.79 -26.94
N GLY A 3 -10.84 -32.83 -26.58
CA GLY A 3 -11.06 -33.59 -25.33
C GLY A 3 -10.73 -32.83 -24.04
N LEU A 4 -9.70 -31.97 -24.06
CA LEU A 4 -9.31 -31.12 -22.92
C LEU A 4 -10.38 -30.06 -22.63
N PHE A 5 -10.91 -29.43 -23.69
CA PHE A 5 -11.96 -28.43 -23.58
C PHE A 5 -13.29 -29.03 -23.09
N ALA A 6 -13.62 -30.25 -23.54
CA ALA A 6 -14.80 -30.98 -23.08
C ALA A 6 -14.71 -31.36 -21.60
N ARG A 7 -13.54 -31.81 -21.14
CA ARG A 7 -13.27 -32.11 -19.72
C ARG A 7 -13.32 -30.86 -18.85
N ALA A 8 -12.66 -29.78 -19.27
CA ALA A 8 -12.71 -28.50 -18.55
C ALA A 8 -14.14 -27.97 -18.41
N ARG A 9 -14.94 -28.02 -19.49
CA ARG A 9 -16.34 -27.59 -19.47
C ARG A 9 -17.21 -28.49 -18.58
N TYR A 10 -16.96 -29.79 -18.56
CA TYR A 10 -17.66 -30.73 -17.68
C TYR A 10 -17.39 -30.37 -16.22
N PHE A 11 -16.13 -30.28 -15.81
CA PHE A 11 -15.77 -29.93 -14.43
C PHE A 11 -16.32 -28.57 -14.02
N ALA A 12 -16.19 -27.54 -14.87
CA ALA A 12 -16.75 -26.22 -14.58
C ALA A 12 -18.28 -26.26 -14.37
N ARG A 13 -19.02 -26.99 -15.21
CA ARG A 13 -20.47 -27.15 -15.05
C ARG A 13 -20.84 -27.94 -13.80
N THR A 14 -20.09 -28.98 -13.48
CA THR A 14 -20.30 -29.79 -12.28
C THR A 14 -20.05 -28.97 -11.02
N SER A 15 -18.97 -28.19 -10.97
CA SER A 15 -18.68 -27.27 -9.86
C SER A 15 -19.73 -26.18 -9.70
N LEU A 16 -20.20 -25.57 -10.80
CA LEU A 16 -21.25 -24.55 -10.73
C LEU A 16 -22.59 -25.13 -10.25
N ARG A 17 -22.96 -26.33 -10.73
CA ARG A 17 -24.12 -27.06 -10.20
C ARG A 17 -23.95 -27.41 -8.74
N GLY A 18 -22.73 -27.74 -8.33
CA GLY A 18 -22.40 -28.02 -6.97
C GLY A 18 -22.61 -26.83 -6.03
N ILE A 19 -22.08 -25.67 -6.41
CA ILE A 19 -22.30 -24.41 -5.68
C ILE A 19 -23.81 -24.10 -5.61
N ALA A 20 -24.55 -24.29 -6.70
CA ALA A 20 -25.99 -24.06 -6.75
C ALA A 20 -26.81 -25.07 -5.92
N ALA A 21 -26.31 -26.28 -5.71
CA ALA A 21 -26.97 -27.32 -4.93
C ALA A 21 -26.85 -27.08 -3.40
N THR A 22 -25.82 -26.37 -2.95
CA THR A 22 -25.58 -26.07 -1.53
C THR A 22 -25.35 -24.57 -1.27
N PRO A 23 -26.32 -23.69 -1.60
CA PRO A 23 -26.12 -22.25 -1.66
C PRO A 23 -25.75 -21.63 -0.31
N GLY A 24 -26.32 -22.13 0.80
CA GLY A 24 -26.02 -21.60 2.15
C GLY A 24 -24.54 -21.72 2.51
N THR A 25 -23.96 -22.91 2.34
CA THR A 25 -22.53 -23.16 2.60
C THR A 25 -21.62 -22.35 1.68
N ALA A 26 -22.03 -22.20 0.41
CA ALA A 26 -21.24 -21.47 -0.57
C ALA A 26 -21.24 -19.95 -0.30
N ILE A 27 -22.39 -19.39 0.09
CA ILE A 27 -22.53 -17.99 0.50
C ILE A 27 -21.69 -17.72 1.74
N VAL A 28 -21.76 -18.57 2.76
CA VAL A 28 -20.98 -18.41 3.99
C VAL A 28 -19.48 -18.40 3.69
N ALA A 29 -18.97 -19.38 2.94
CA ALA A 29 -17.55 -19.40 2.57
C ALA A 29 -17.12 -18.16 1.77
N THR A 30 -17.91 -17.77 0.76
CA THR A 30 -17.62 -16.58 -0.06
C THR A 30 -17.64 -15.30 0.78
N ALA A 31 -18.62 -15.14 1.67
CA ALA A 31 -18.73 -14.01 2.58
C ALA A 31 -17.56 -13.96 3.57
N THR A 32 -17.16 -15.11 4.14
CA THR A 32 -15.99 -15.19 5.02
C THR A 32 -14.71 -14.75 4.31
N ILE A 33 -14.43 -15.30 3.10
CA ILE A 33 -13.25 -14.90 2.32
C ILE A 33 -13.30 -13.40 2.00
N THR A 34 -14.49 -12.89 1.64
CA THR A 34 -14.71 -11.47 1.36
C THR A 34 -14.36 -10.60 2.56
N VAL A 35 -14.93 -10.91 3.73
CA VAL A 35 -14.69 -10.17 4.98
C VAL A 35 -13.23 -10.26 5.41
N ALA A 36 -12.54 -11.37 5.15
CA ALA A 36 -11.12 -11.52 5.45
C ALA A 36 -10.23 -10.69 4.51
N LEU A 37 -10.58 -10.58 3.23
CA LEU A 37 -9.81 -9.83 2.22
C LEU A 37 -9.98 -8.31 2.34
N VAL A 38 -11.12 -7.83 2.84
CA VAL A 38 -11.39 -6.39 2.94
C VAL A 38 -10.35 -5.67 3.82
N PRO A 39 -10.07 -6.08 5.07
CA PRO A 39 -9.02 -5.45 5.87
C PRO A 39 -7.64 -5.51 5.21
N VAL A 40 -7.28 -6.65 4.60
CA VAL A 40 -6.00 -6.81 3.90
C VAL A 40 -5.89 -5.81 2.74
N GLY A 41 -6.96 -5.65 1.95
CA GLY A 41 -7.04 -4.65 0.89
C GLY A 41 -7.03 -3.22 1.39
N ALA A 42 -7.71 -2.93 2.51
CA ALA A 42 -7.70 -1.61 3.14
C ALA A 42 -6.28 -1.22 3.61
N PHE A 43 -5.57 -2.13 4.28
CA PHE A 43 -4.16 -1.90 4.63
C PHE A 43 -3.27 -1.73 3.40
N GLY A 44 -3.48 -2.55 2.36
CA GLY A 44 -2.79 -2.38 1.08
C GLY A 44 -3.00 -0.99 0.49
N LEU A 45 -4.22 -0.47 0.56
CA LEU A 45 -4.59 0.85 0.05
C LEU A 45 -3.96 1.98 0.86
N ILE A 46 -3.89 1.83 2.19
CA ILE A 46 -3.16 2.75 3.08
C ILE A 46 -1.67 2.75 2.71
N VAL A 47 -1.05 1.57 2.61
CA VAL A 47 0.37 1.43 2.27
C VAL A 47 0.69 2.02 0.89
N LEU A 48 -0.21 1.88 -0.06
CA LEU A 48 -0.09 2.43 -1.42
C LEU A 48 -0.17 3.96 -1.41
N ASN A 49 -1.15 4.53 -0.72
CA ASN A 49 -1.28 5.98 -0.61
C ASN A 49 -0.16 6.60 0.22
N MET A 50 0.31 5.92 1.27
CA MET A 50 1.47 6.37 2.04
C MET A 50 2.75 6.43 1.20
N GLN A 51 2.95 5.44 0.31
CA GLN A 51 4.09 5.47 -0.60
C GLN A 51 4.00 6.59 -1.63
N ALA A 52 2.81 6.81 -2.20
CA ALA A 52 2.57 7.91 -3.12
C ALA A 52 2.84 9.27 -2.45
N LEU A 53 2.41 9.42 -1.19
CA LEU A 53 2.64 10.61 -0.40
C LEU A 53 4.13 10.81 -0.07
N LEU A 54 4.82 9.74 0.32
CA LEU A 54 6.26 9.76 0.55
C LEU A 54 7.05 10.12 -0.71
N ALA A 55 6.63 9.66 -1.89
CA ALA A 55 7.27 10.01 -3.15
C ALA A 55 7.10 11.51 -3.46
N ARG A 56 5.89 12.05 -3.30
CA ARG A 56 5.61 13.49 -3.48
C ARG A 56 6.40 14.37 -2.50
N PHE A 57 6.43 14.01 -1.22
CA PHE A 57 7.20 14.76 -0.24
C PHE A 57 8.70 14.50 -0.35
N GLY A 58 9.13 13.32 -0.79
CA GLY A 58 10.54 13.02 -1.03
C GLY A 58 11.18 13.94 -2.08
N ASP A 59 10.38 14.49 -3.01
CA ASP A 59 10.81 15.55 -3.93
C ASP A 59 10.92 16.93 -3.25
N ALA A 60 10.08 17.19 -2.25
CA ALA A 60 10.04 18.45 -1.49
C ALA A 60 10.97 18.47 -0.26
N VAL A 61 11.43 17.32 0.21
CA VAL A 61 12.33 17.22 1.37
C VAL A 61 13.74 17.59 0.95
N GLN A 62 14.13 18.79 1.33
CA GLN A 62 15.44 19.38 1.09
C GLN A 62 16.19 19.57 2.41
N VAL A 63 17.51 19.75 2.31
CA VAL A 63 18.31 20.25 3.43
C VAL A 63 18.38 21.77 3.27
N THR A 64 17.96 22.52 4.28
CA THR A 64 18.01 23.98 4.29
C THR A 64 19.09 24.43 5.25
N ALA A 65 20.14 25.08 4.72
CA ALA A 65 21.21 25.67 5.51
C ALA A 65 20.97 27.17 5.64
N PHE A 66 20.65 27.63 6.85
CA PHE A 66 20.49 29.05 7.15
C PHE A 66 21.86 29.71 7.30
N LEU A 67 22.01 30.88 6.70
CA LEU A 67 23.27 31.61 6.65
C LEU A 67 23.38 32.56 7.84
N ALA A 68 24.61 32.86 8.25
CA ALA A 68 24.86 33.89 9.24
C ALA A 68 24.43 35.28 8.73
N ASP A 69 23.89 36.11 9.63
CA ASP A 69 23.48 37.47 9.32
C ASP A 69 24.65 38.31 8.81
N GLY A 70 24.42 39.08 7.75
CA GLY A 70 25.44 39.97 7.17
C GLY A 70 26.57 39.26 6.41
N LEU A 71 26.46 37.95 6.12
CA LEU A 71 27.45 37.23 5.33
C LEU A 71 27.64 37.91 3.96
N PRO A 72 28.87 38.32 3.55
CA PRO A 72 29.09 38.99 2.27
C PRO A 72 28.69 38.15 1.06
N GLU A 73 28.19 38.79 -0.01
CA GLU A 73 27.76 38.09 -1.24
C GLU A 73 28.86 37.22 -1.87
N ALA A 74 30.12 37.64 -1.77
CA ALA A 74 31.25 36.83 -2.24
C ALA A 74 31.39 35.50 -1.48
N ASP A 75 31.15 35.53 -0.16
CA ASP A 75 31.21 34.37 0.71
C ASP A 75 29.96 33.48 0.55
N ARG A 76 28.77 34.08 0.37
CA ARG A 76 27.53 33.35 -0.01
C ARG A 76 27.73 32.56 -1.30
N ALA A 77 28.29 33.20 -2.33
CA ALA A 77 28.58 32.55 -3.61
C ALA A 77 29.64 31.45 -3.50
N LYS A 78 30.64 31.62 -2.63
CA LYS A 78 31.65 30.60 -2.34
C LYS A 78 31.04 29.40 -1.63
N LEU A 79 30.22 29.64 -0.60
CA LEU A 79 29.52 28.60 0.15
C LEU A 79 28.60 27.80 -0.76
N LEU A 80 27.82 28.47 -1.62
CA LEU A 80 26.97 27.81 -2.61
C LEU A 80 27.76 26.85 -3.53
N ARG A 81 28.96 27.25 -3.98
CA ARG A 81 29.83 26.38 -4.79
C ARG A 81 30.32 25.17 -4.00
N GLN A 82 30.67 25.34 -2.73
CA GLN A 82 31.10 24.24 -1.85
C GLN A 82 29.95 23.25 -1.63
N VAL A 83 28.75 23.74 -1.37
CA VAL A 83 27.54 22.91 -1.19
C VAL A 83 27.22 22.13 -2.46
N ARG A 84 27.29 22.76 -3.64
CA ARG A 84 27.08 22.08 -4.93
C ARG A 84 28.11 20.98 -5.23
N ALA A 85 29.28 21.02 -4.57
CA ALA A 85 30.33 20.03 -4.74
C ALA A 85 30.19 18.83 -3.78
N ILE A 86 29.25 18.87 -2.82
CA ILE A 86 29.00 17.76 -1.90
C ILE A 86 28.42 16.59 -2.69
N ASP A 87 28.97 15.38 -2.49
CA ASP A 87 28.45 14.18 -3.15
C ASP A 87 26.99 13.91 -2.75
N GLY A 88 26.17 13.63 -3.76
CA GLY A 88 24.74 13.41 -3.61
C GLY A 88 23.85 14.65 -3.70
N VAL A 89 24.42 15.86 -3.80
CA VAL A 89 23.66 17.07 -4.12
C VAL A 89 23.33 17.08 -5.63
N ALA A 90 22.05 17.21 -5.98
CA ALA A 90 21.62 17.40 -7.36
C ALA A 90 21.53 18.89 -7.72
N HIS A 91 20.96 19.68 -6.81
CA HIS A 91 20.77 21.11 -7.00
C HIS A 91 20.90 21.83 -5.67
N ALA A 92 21.45 23.04 -5.70
CA ALA A 92 21.44 23.94 -4.56
C ALA A 92 21.20 25.37 -5.04
N GLU A 93 20.27 26.06 -4.38
CA GLU A 93 19.83 27.42 -4.67
C GLU A 93 20.03 28.32 -3.45
N LEU A 94 20.50 29.55 -3.68
CA LEU A 94 20.57 30.57 -2.63
C LEU A 94 19.24 31.33 -2.61
N ILE A 95 18.57 31.31 -1.46
CA ILE A 95 17.34 32.05 -1.22
C ILE A 95 17.67 33.27 -0.36
N SER A 96 17.47 34.44 -0.94
CA SER A 96 17.62 35.70 -0.22
C SER A 96 16.53 35.89 0.84
N GLU A 97 16.80 36.73 1.83
CA GLU A 97 15.84 37.10 2.89
C GLU A 97 14.51 37.61 2.29
N ALA A 98 14.57 38.41 1.22
CA ALA A 98 13.40 38.94 0.52
C ALA A 98 12.59 37.84 -0.17
N GLN A 99 13.26 36.90 -0.86
CA GLN A 99 12.60 35.75 -1.49
C GLN A 99 12.00 34.80 -0.46
N ALA A 100 12.69 34.59 0.67
CA ALA A 100 12.18 33.78 1.77
C ALA A 100 10.87 34.37 2.32
N LEU A 101 10.82 35.70 2.50
CA LEU A 101 9.61 36.40 2.94
C LEU A 101 8.47 36.31 1.92
N GLU A 102 8.76 36.43 0.63
CA GLU A 102 7.76 36.30 -0.43
C GLU A 102 7.19 34.87 -0.53
N ARG A 103 8.05 33.85 -0.45
CA ARG A 103 7.63 32.45 -0.40
C ARG A 103 6.81 32.14 0.85
N PHE A 104 7.21 32.68 2.00
CA PHE A 104 6.48 32.51 3.26
C PHE A 104 5.08 33.16 3.20
N ARG A 105 4.94 34.35 2.57
CA ARG A 105 3.63 34.98 2.29
C ARG A 105 2.73 34.08 1.46
N GLY A 106 3.26 33.50 0.39
CA GLY A 106 2.50 32.62 -0.51
C GLY A 106 2.05 31.31 0.14
N GLY A 107 2.84 30.77 1.07
CA GLY A 107 2.56 29.48 1.72
C GLY A 107 1.63 29.54 2.94
N VAL A 108 1.66 30.62 3.71
CA VAL A 108 0.94 30.71 5.00
C VAL A 108 -0.43 31.40 4.87
N GLY A 109 -0.70 32.09 3.76
CA GLY A 109 -1.99 32.72 3.50
C GLY A 109 -2.43 33.65 4.63
N GLN A 110 -3.52 33.30 5.32
CA GLN A 110 -4.13 34.12 6.40
C GLN A 110 -3.28 34.22 7.69
N GLY A 111 -2.29 33.35 7.90
CA GLY A 111 -1.42 33.39 9.08
C GLY A 111 -0.27 34.41 9.01
N PHE A 112 -0.06 35.06 7.85
CA PHE A 112 1.04 36.01 7.65
C PHE A 112 0.91 37.30 8.48
N ALA A 113 -0.31 37.66 8.90
CA ALA A 113 -0.57 38.85 9.71
C ALA A 113 0.20 38.87 11.05
N LEU A 114 0.61 37.71 11.56
CA LEU A 114 1.42 37.59 12.78
C LEU A 114 2.88 38.01 12.57
N VAL A 115 3.42 37.87 11.35
CA VAL A 115 4.81 38.21 11.01
C VAL A 115 4.92 39.66 10.55
N GLU A 116 3.86 40.20 9.93
CA GLU A 116 3.81 41.60 9.49
C GLU A 116 3.89 42.60 10.67
N GLY A 117 3.44 42.19 11.86
CA GLY A 117 3.54 42.99 13.09
C GLY A 117 4.94 43.16 13.67
N LEU A 118 5.96 42.47 13.14
CA LEU A 118 7.33 42.47 13.68
C LEU A 118 8.22 43.61 13.16
N GLY A 119 7.79 44.37 12.14
CA GLY A 119 8.50 45.56 11.63
C GLY A 119 9.81 45.31 10.86
N THR A 120 10.46 44.17 11.06
CA THR A 120 11.66 43.70 10.34
C THR A 120 11.50 42.25 9.88
N ASN A 121 12.16 41.87 8.78
CA ASN A 121 12.11 40.51 8.24
C ASN A 121 12.88 39.54 9.17
N PRO A 122 12.21 38.59 9.83
CA PRO A 122 12.88 37.67 10.75
C PRO A 122 13.50 36.45 10.03
N LEU A 123 13.34 36.33 8.70
CA LEU A 123 13.77 35.17 7.94
C LEU A 123 15.19 35.37 7.38
N PRO A 124 16.19 34.59 7.84
CA PRO A 124 17.55 34.69 7.34
C PRO A 124 17.66 34.16 5.90
N ALA A 125 18.73 34.56 5.20
CA ALA A 125 19.09 33.95 3.93
C ALA A 125 19.39 32.45 4.12
N SER A 126 19.09 31.63 3.13
CA SER A 126 19.33 30.18 3.21
C SER A 126 19.82 29.59 1.90
N ILE A 127 20.48 28.44 1.98
CA ILE A 127 20.77 27.58 0.83
C ILE A 127 19.88 26.36 0.92
N GLU A 128 18.99 26.22 -0.05
CA GLU A 128 18.10 25.06 -0.21
C GLU A 128 18.81 24.01 -1.07
N ILE A 129 18.95 22.80 -0.52
CA ILE A 129 19.78 21.73 -1.08
C ILE A 129 18.89 20.53 -1.40
N ALA A 130 18.72 20.26 -2.70
CA ALA A 130 18.02 19.10 -3.20
C ALA A 130 19.00 17.97 -3.53
N LEU A 131 18.77 16.80 -2.95
CA LEU A 131 19.59 15.62 -3.17
C LEU A 131 19.16 14.87 -4.44
N ALA A 132 20.12 14.28 -5.15
CA ALA A 132 19.85 13.44 -6.31
C ALA A 132 19.04 12.20 -5.90
N GLY A 133 18.18 11.69 -6.79
CA GLY A 133 17.18 10.67 -6.45
C GLY A 133 17.71 9.43 -5.72
N ARG A 134 18.96 9.02 -5.98
CA ARG A 134 19.61 7.87 -5.32
C ARG A 134 20.07 8.14 -3.88
N TYR A 135 20.13 9.40 -3.45
CA TYR A 135 20.57 9.85 -2.12
C TYR A 135 19.43 10.48 -1.31
N ARG A 136 18.19 10.04 -1.51
CA ARG A 136 17.02 10.59 -0.79
C ARG A 136 16.61 9.76 0.42
N THR A 137 17.52 8.96 0.95
CA THR A 137 17.26 8.27 2.22
C THR A 137 17.44 9.22 3.39
N PRO A 138 16.80 8.97 4.54
CA PRO A 138 17.05 9.75 5.76
C PRO A 138 18.54 9.83 6.11
N ALA A 139 19.29 8.74 5.92
CA ALA A 139 20.72 8.69 6.21
C ALA A 139 21.54 9.61 5.29
N ASP A 140 21.15 9.73 4.01
CA ASP A 140 21.81 10.62 3.06
C ASP A 140 21.51 12.09 3.36
N LEU A 141 20.24 12.41 3.68
CA LEU A 141 19.84 13.74 4.13
C LEU A 141 20.61 14.17 5.37
N SER A 142 20.72 13.30 6.38
CA SER A 142 21.51 13.55 7.59
C SER A 142 23.00 13.75 7.28
N ARG A 143 23.56 13.00 6.31
CA ARG A 143 24.97 13.12 5.91
C ARG A 143 25.26 14.46 5.23
N VAL A 144 24.44 14.85 4.27
CA VAL A 144 24.57 16.15 3.58
C VAL A 144 24.37 17.30 4.56
N ALA A 145 23.40 17.16 5.49
CA ALA A 145 23.19 18.13 6.55
C ALA A 145 24.43 18.28 7.44
N ALA A 146 24.97 17.18 7.98
CA ALA A 146 26.15 17.22 8.83
C ALA A 146 27.38 17.82 8.12
N THR A 147 27.56 17.50 6.83
CA THR A 147 28.66 18.04 6.02
C THR A 147 28.50 19.55 5.80
N THR A 148 27.28 19.99 5.51
CA THR A 148 26.97 21.40 5.27
C THR A 148 27.07 22.24 6.55
N ALA A 149 26.63 21.69 7.69
CA ALA A 149 26.73 22.36 9.00
C ALA A 149 28.17 22.69 9.42
N GLY A 150 29.16 21.92 8.94
CA GLY A 150 30.57 22.17 9.20
C GLY A 150 31.19 23.29 8.34
N LEU A 151 30.46 23.86 7.38
CA LEU A 151 30.99 24.90 6.49
C LEU A 151 30.92 26.29 7.16
N PRO A 152 31.98 27.12 7.04
CA PRO A 152 31.95 28.49 7.55
C PRO A 152 30.85 29.34 6.90
N GLY A 153 30.10 30.08 7.73
CA GLY A 153 29.01 30.96 7.27
C GLY A 153 27.62 30.33 7.34
N VAL A 154 27.51 29.04 7.70
CA VAL A 154 26.25 28.39 8.07
C VAL A 154 25.97 28.65 9.55
N ALA A 155 24.80 29.21 9.86
CA ALA A 155 24.38 29.51 11.23
C ALA A 155 23.54 28.37 11.82
N ASP A 156 22.64 27.80 11.03
CA ASP A 156 21.78 26.69 11.45
C ASP A 156 21.44 25.80 10.25
N ILE A 157 21.06 24.55 10.52
CA ILE A 157 20.63 23.63 9.49
C ILE A 157 19.35 22.90 9.89
N THR A 158 18.38 22.95 8.99
CA THR A 158 17.15 22.18 9.12
C THR A 158 17.13 21.12 8.03
N SER A 159 16.89 19.87 8.41
CA SER A 159 16.72 18.78 7.47
C SER A 159 15.38 18.11 7.69
N GLY A 160 14.67 17.78 6.61
CA GLY A 160 13.47 16.94 6.71
C GLY A 160 13.78 15.47 7.05
N ALA A 161 15.03 15.12 7.38
CA ALA A 161 15.48 13.74 7.59
C ALA A 161 14.71 13.04 8.72
N ASP A 162 14.50 13.71 9.86
CA ASP A 162 13.78 13.13 11.01
C ASP A 162 12.30 12.88 10.70
N TRP A 163 11.68 13.80 9.97
CA TRP A 163 10.29 13.64 9.53
C TRP A 163 10.16 12.47 8.55
N VAL A 164 11.03 12.39 7.53
CA VAL A 164 11.07 11.26 6.59
C VAL A 164 11.37 9.95 7.31
N ALA A 165 12.32 9.93 8.26
CA ALA A 165 12.63 8.76 9.06
C ALA A 165 11.44 8.32 9.91
N GLY A 166 10.71 9.25 10.52
CA GLY A 166 9.46 8.98 11.22
C GLY A 166 8.40 8.37 10.30
N TYR A 167 8.24 8.94 9.10
CA TYR A 167 7.29 8.46 8.10
C TYR A 167 7.61 7.05 7.60
N VAL A 168 8.88 6.78 7.27
CA VAL A 168 9.35 5.46 6.85
C VAL A 168 9.16 4.42 7.95
N ARG A 169 9.41 4.78 9.22
CA ARG A 169 9.12 3.92 10.37
C ARG A 169 7.62 3.62 10.49
N ALA A 170 6.76 4.63 10.37
CA ALA A 170 5.32 4.45 10.37
C ALA A 170 4.84 3.55 9.23
N LEU A 171 5.35 3.76 8.01
CA LEU A 171 5.07 2.90 6.85
C LEU A 171 5.50 1.44 7.11
N ALA A 172 6.67 1.22 7.72
CA ALA A 172 7.14 -0.11 8.08
C ALA A 172 6.24 -0.78 9.13
N LEU A 173 5.77 -0.04 10.14
CA LEU A 173 4.81 -0.54 11.13
C LEU A 173 3.49 -0.94 10.47
N VAL A 174 2.91 -0.10 9.61
CA VAL A 174 1.67 -0.41 8.89
C VAL A 174 1.85 -1.64 8.00
N ARG A 175 2.98 -1.77 7.29
CA ARG A 175 3.32 -2.98 6.50
C ARG A 175 3.42 -4.22 7.39
N GLY A 176 4.05 -4.12 8.55
CA GLY A 176 4.17 -5.22 9.51
C GLY A 176 2.81 -5.67 10.04
N LEU A 177 1.93 -4.73 10.39
CA LEU A 177 0.55 -5.00 10.80
C LEU A 177 -0.26 -5.65 9.67
N ALA A 178 -0.16 -5.12 8.45
CA ALA A 178 -0.83 -5.66 7.27
C ALA A 178 -0.39 -7.12 7.00
N PHE A 179 0.90 -7.39 7.09
CA PHE A 179 1.44 -8.74 6.93
C PHE A 179 0.96 -9.68 8.04
N GLY A 180 1.07 -9.28 9.30
CA GLY A 180 0.64 -10.08 10.46
C GLY A 180 -0.85 -10.43 10.41
N LEU A 181 -1.71 -9.44 10.15
CA LEU A 181 -3.14 -9.66 9.98
C LEU A 181 -3.43 -10.50 8.74
N GLY A 182 -2.71 -10.28 7.64
CA GLY A 182 -2.81 -11.09 6.43
C GLY A 182 -2.58 -12.58 6.71
N VAL A 183 -1.54 -12.92 7.48
CA VAL A 183 -1.26 -14.31 7.89
C VAL A 183 -2.43 -14.89 8.70
N ILE A 184 -2.96 -14.14 9.67
CA ILE A 184 -4.11 -14.57 10.48
C ILE A 184 -5.33 -14.84 9.60
N PHE A 185 -5.64 -13.93 8.66
CA PHE A 185 -6.77 -14.08 7.75
C PHE A 185 -6.58 -15.27 6.79
N VAL A 186 -5.36 -15.51 6.30
CA VAL A 186 -5.05 -16.69 5.47
C VAL A 186 -5.36 -17.97 6.24
N LEU A 187 -4.89 -18.09 7.49
CA LEU A 187 -5.11 -19.27 8.32
C LEU A 187 -6.60 -19.46 8.64
N ALA A 188 -7.28 -18.40 9.09
CA ALA A 188 -8.70 -18.45 9.44
C ALA A 188 -9.58 -18.82 8.23
N THR A 189 -9.33 -18.17 7.09
CA THR A 189 -10.08 -18.42 5.85
C THR A 189 -9.84 -19.84 5.35
N THR A 190 -8.58 -20.30 5.37
CA THR A 190 -8.23 -21.66 4.96
C THR A 190 -8.95 -22.71 5.81
N LEU A 191 -9.02 -22.51 7.13
CA LEU A 191 -9.75 -23.40 8.04
C LEU A 191 -11.25 -23.42 7.74
N ILE A 192 -11.86 -22.25 7.55
CA ILE A 192 -13.30 -22.13 7.28
C ILE A 192 -13.65 -22.77 5.94
N VAL A 193 -12.90 -22.45 4.87
CA VAL A 193 -13.09 -23.06 3.54
C VAL A 193 -12.88 -24.57 3.60
N SER A 194 -11.87 -25.05 4.33
CA SER A 194 -11.65 -26.49 4.54
C SER A 194 -12.88 -27.15 5.17
N ASN A 195 -13.45 -26.55 6.21
CA ASN A 195 -14.63 -27.09 6.88
C ASN A 195 -15.87 -27.05 5.98
N THR A 196 -16.05 -25.96 5.22
CA THR A 196 -17.15 -25.86 4.25
C THR A 196 -17.07 -26.96 3.20
N ILE A 197 -15.87 -27.23 2.67
CA ILE A 197 -15.70 -28.23 1.61
C ILE A 197 -15.89 -29.65 2.16
N ARG A 198 -15.46 -29.93 3.39
CA ARG A 198 -15.80 -31.21 4.05
C ARG A 198 -17.30 -31.41 4.16
N LEU A 199 -18.05 -30.38 4.55
CA LEU A 199 -19.52 -30.45 4.59
C LEU A 199 -20.11 -30.68 3.20
N ALA A 200 -19.57 -30.02 2.17
CA ALA A 200 -19.98 -30.22 0.79
C ALA A 200 -19.72 -31.67 0.31
N VAL A 201 -18.54 -32.23 0.62
CA VAL A 201 -18.18 -33.63 0.35
C VAL A 201 -19.15 -34.58 1.06
N LEU A 202 -19.42 -34.37 2.35
CA LEU A 202 -20.35 -35.19 3.13
C LEU A 202 -21.75 -35.20 2.53
N SER A 203 -22.25 -34.04 2.09
CA SER A 203 -23.57 -33.92 1.47
C SER A 203 -23.68 -34.62 0.11
N ARG A 204 -22.55 -34.97 -0.52
CA ARG A 204 -22.50 -35.68 -1.82
C ARG A 204 -21.87 -37.06 -1.72
N ARG A 205 -21.70 -37.59 -0.51
CA ARG A 205 -20.99 -38.86 -0.29
C ARG A 205 -21.53 -40.00 -1.16
N ASP A 206 -22.85 -40.07 -1.34
CA ASP A 206 -23.50 -41.16 -2.08
C ASP A 206 -23.14 -41.10 -3.58
N GLU A 207 -23.02 -39.90 -4.18
CA GLU A 207 -22.56 -39.72 -5.56
C GLU A 207 -21.08 -40.07 -5.71
N LEU A 208 -20.26 -39.66 -4.74
CA LEU A 208 -18.83 -39.95 -4.73
C LEU A 208 -18.56 -41.45 -4.57
N GLU A 209 -19.37 -42.14 -3.77
CA GLU A 209 -19.31 -43.60 -3.59
C GLU A 209 -19.59 -44.31 -4.91
N ILE A 210 -20.66 -43.93 -5.62
CA ILE A 210 -20.98 -44.49 -6.95
C ILE A 210 -19.82 -44.29 -7.94
N LEU A 211 -19.22 -43.09 -7.99
CA LEU A 211 -18.08 -42.82 -8.86
C LEU A 211 -16.85 -43.67 -8.50
N SER A 212 -16.62 -43.89 -7.21
CA SER A 212 -15.52 -44.73 -6.73
C SER A 212 -15.69 -46.20 -7.12
N LEU A 213 -16.93 -46.71 -7.08
CA LEU A 213 -17.26 -48.09 -7.44
C LEU A 213 -17.07 -48.39 -8.93
N VAL A 214 -17.18 -47.38 -9.80
CA VAL A 214 -16.94 -47.49 -11.24
C VAL A 214 -15.45 -47.26 -11.60
N GLY A 215 -14.57 -47.10 -10.59
CA GLY A 215 -13.12 -46.99 -10.78
C GLY A 215 -12.62 -45.59 -11.10
N ALA A 216 -13.36 -44.53 -10.74
CA ALA A 216 -12.89 -43.16 -10.91
C ALA A 216 -11.61 -42.90 -10.08
N SER A 217 -10.65 -42.18 -10.66
CA SER A 217 -9.42 -41.82 -9.94
C SER A 217 -9.70 -40.77 -8.87
N ARG A 218 -8.92 -40.80 -7.77
CA ARG A 218 -9.05 -39.81 -6.67
C ARG A 218 -8.97 -38.36 -7.17
N SER A 219 -8.08 -38.08 -8.12
CA SER A 219 -8.00 -36.75 -8.75
C SER A 219 -9.27 -36.39 -9.52
N PHE A 220 -9.92 -37.35 -10.19
CA PHE A 220 -11.18 -37.10 -10.90
C PHE A 220 -12.32 -36.74 -9.93
N VAL A 221 -12.37 -37.40 -8.76
CA VAL A 221 -13.34 -37.13 -7.69
C VAL A 221 -13.10 -35.77 -7.02
N ASN A 222 -11.84 -35.39 -6.83
CA ASN A 222 -11.48 -34.20 -6.05
C ASN A 222 -11.42 -32.89 -6.86
N THR A 223 -11.17 -32.98 -8.18
CA THR A 223 -11.05 -31.81 -9.07
C THR A 223 -12.27 -30.86 -9.03
N PRO A 224 -13.52 -31.36 -9.03
CA PRO A 224 -14.70 -30.48 -8.90
C PRO A 224 -14.65 -29.59 -7.67
N PHE A 225 -14.26 -30.12 -6.50
CA PHE A 225 -14.18 -29.37 -5.25
C PHE A 225 -13.04 -28.35 -5.24
N MET A 226 -11.92 -28.65 -5.92
CA MET A 226 -10.83 -27.67 -6.11
C MET A 226 -11.28 -26.49 -6.97
N ILE A 227 -12.05 -26.76 -8.02
CA ILE A 227 -12.63 -25.72 -8.88
C ILE A 227 -13.74 -24.95 -8.15
N GLU A 228 -14.56 -25.59 -7.32
CA GLU A 228 -15.53 -24.91 -6.46
C GLU A 228 -14.82 -23.90 -5.55
N GLY A 229 -13.78 -24.34 -4.83
CA GLY A 229 -12.96 -23.46 -3.98
C GLY A 229 -12.33 -22.30 -4.74
N LEU A 230 -11.71 -22.56 -5.91
CA LEU A 230 -11.16 -21.51 -6.78
C LEU A 230 -12.22 -20.46 -7.15
N LEU A 231 -13.38 -20.90 -7.63
CA LEU A 231 -14.44 -20.02 -8.12
C LEU A 231 -15.04 -19.19 -6.98
N GLN A 232 -15.28 -19.81 -5.82
CA GLN A 232 -15.74 -19.11 -4.62
C GLN A 232 -14.72 -18.08 -4.14
N GLY A 233 -13.43 -18.44 -4.15
CA GLY A 233 -12.34 -17.55 -3.82
C GLY A 233 -12.21 -16.36 -4.77
N ALA A 234 -12.32 -16.60 -6.08
CA ALA A 234 -12.28 -15.55 -7.10
C ALA A 234 -13.49 -14.61 -6.96
N ALA A 235 -14.69 -15.16 -6.75
CA ALA A 235 -15.89 -14.37 -6.51
C ALA A 235 -15.76 -13.51 -5.24
N ALA A 236 -15.22 -14.08 -4.15
CA ALA A 236 -14.97 -13.35 -2.92
C ALA A 236 -13.93 -12.23 -3.11
N GLY A 237 -12.87 -12.46 -3.89
CA GLY A 237 -11.90 -11.43 -4.24
C GLY A 237 -12.53 -10.28 -5.03
N ALA A 238 -13.42 -10.58 -5.98
CA ALA A 238 -14.17 -9.58 -6.74
C ALA A 238 -15.14 -8.78 -5.83
N LEU A 239 -15.84 -9.46 -4.93
CA LEU A 239 -16.73 -8.82 -3.95
C LEU A 239 -15.96 -7.94 -2.97
N ALA A 240 -14.81 -8.41 -2.47
CA ALA A 240 -13.95 -7.64 -1.58
C ALA A 240 -13.43 -6.38 -2.27
N TRP A 241 -13.01 -6.50 -3.54
CA TRP A 241 -12.62 -5.37 -4.36
C TRP A 241 -13.77 -4.36 -4.53
N ALA A 242 -14.97 -4.83 -4.88
CA ALA A 242 -16.13 -3.96 -5.09
C ALA A 242 -16.54 -3.24 -3.80
N LEU A 243 -16.53 -3.95 -2.67
CA LEU A 243 -16.82 -3.39 -1.36
C LEU A 243 -15.76 -2.37 -0.95
N LEU A 244 -14.48 -2.67 -1.15
CA LEU A 244 -13.38 -1.72 -0.90
C LEU A 244 -13.49 -0.48 -1.78
N TYR A 245 -13.85 -0.63 -3.04
CA TYR A 245 -14.07 0.50 -3.95
C TYR A 245 -15.24 1.37 -3.46
N ALA A 246 -16.35 0.76 -3.05
CA ALA A 246 -17.49 1.49 -2.50
C ALA A 246 -17.12 2.23 -1.20
N LEU A 247 -16.42 1.56 -0.27
CA LEU A 247 -15.94 2.17 0.97
C LEU A 247 -14.97 3.32 0.71
N PHE A 248 -14.04 3.13 -0.23
CA PHE A 248 -13.11 4.18 -0.64
C PHE A 248 -13.85 5.39 -1.18
N ARG A 249 -14.76 5.21 -2.15
CA ARG A 249 -15.54 6.30 -2.73
C ARG A 249 -16.43 7.03 -1.71
N ALA A 250 -16.99 6.29 -0.74
CA ALA A 250 -17.78 6.89 0.34
C ALA A 250 -16.92 7.66 1.35
N GLY A 251 -15.69 7.18 1.63
CA GLY A 251 -14.76 7.82 2.57
C GLY A 251 -13.94 8.96 1.97
N LEU A 252 -13.78 9.01 0.64
CA LEU A 252 -12.98 9.99 -0.09
C LEU A 252 -13.21 11.45 0.36
N PRO A 253 -14.46 11.96 0.44
CA PRO A 253 -14.68 13.37 0.79
C PRO A 253 -14.14 13.72 2.19
N GLY A 254 -14.26 12.80 3.15
CA GLY A 254 -13.76 13.01 4.51
C GLY A 254 -12.23 12.97 4.57
N VAL A 255 -11.62 12.07 3.81
CA VAL A 255 -10.16 11.96 3.71
C VAL A 255 -9.58 13.18 2.99
N GLU A 256 -10.14 13.60 1.86
CA GLU A 256 -9.70 14.77 1.11
C GLU A 256 -9.81 16.04 1.95
N ALA A 257 -10.92 16.25 2.67
CA ALA A 257 -11.07 17.40 3.55
C ALA A 257 -10.02 17.42 4.67
N GLY A 258 -9.79 16.27 5.32
CA GLY A 258 -8.77 16.14 6.36
C GLY A 258 -7.35 16.35 5.84
N LEU A 259 -7.02 15.76 4.69
CA LEU A 259 -5.71 15.91 4.06
C LEU A 259 -5.50 17.30 3.47
N ALA A 260 -6.53 17.96 2.96
CA ALA A 260 -6.45 19.33 2.47
C ALA A 260 -6.07 20.31 3.59
N LEU A 261 -6.66 20.15 4.77
CA LEU A 261 -6.36 20.96 5.96
C LEU A 261 -4.90 20.84 6.39
N VAL A 262 -4.32 19.64 6.30
CA VAL A 262 -2.98 19.34 6.85
C VAL A 262 -1.87 19.46 5.79
N LEU A 263 -2.14 19.06 4.55
CA LEU A 263 -1.13 18.82 3.52
C LEU A 263 -1.36 19.61 2.21
N GLY A 264 -2.39 20.47 2.13
CA GLY A 264 -2.58 21.35 0.98
C GLY A 264 -3.17 20.69 -0.27
N GLY A 265 -3.90 19.58 -0.11
CA GLY A 265 -4.62 18.91 -1.19
C GLY A 265 -3.85 17.70 -1.73
N VAL A 266 -4.17 16.53 -1.19
CA VAL A 266 -3.67 15.25 -1.69
C VAL A 266 -4.87 14.48 -2.20
N GLU A 267 -4.82 14.04 -3.45
CA GLU A 267 -5.83 13.16 -4.04
C GLU A 267 -5.47 11.70 -3.73
N PRO A 268 -6.20 11.01 -2.84
CA PRO A 268 -5.99 9.61 -2.62
C PRO A 268 -6.32 8.83 -3.89
N ARG A 269 -5.51 7.84 -4.23
CA ARG A 269 -5.77 6.97 -5.39
C ARG A 269 -6.24 5.59 -4.95
N PHE A 270 -7.10 4.99 -5.77
CA PHE A 270 -7.46 3.58 -5.63
C PHE A 270 -6.45 2.69 -6.35
N PHE A 271 -6.57 1.37 -6.17
CA PHE A 271 -5.79 0.40 -6.94
C PHE A 271 -6.05 0.53 -8.44
N ASP A 272 -4.98 0.50 -9.23
CA ASP A 272 -5.08 0.30 -10.67
C ASP A 272 -5.54 -1.13 -10.99
N LEU A 273 -5.89 -1.40 -12.25
CA LEU A 273 -6.37 -2.72 -12.67
C LEU A 273 -5.32 -3.81 -12.40
N GLY A 274 -4.03 -3.51 -12.62
CA GLY A 274 -2.93 -4.41 -12.33
C GLY A 274 -2.72 -4.61 -10.83
N GLU A 275 -2.82 -3.54 -10.04
CA GLU A 275 -2.72 -3.60 -8.58
C GLU A 275 -3.95 -4.28 -7.96
N SER A 276 -5.09 -4.35 -8.64
CA SER A 276 -6.29 -5.04 -8.15
C SER A 276 -6.19 -6.56 -8.29
N ALA A 277 -5.32 -7.04 -9.17
CA ALA A 277 -5.20 -8.46 -9.49
C ALA A 277 -4.81 -9.33 -8.28
N TRP A 278 -4.08 -8.78 -7.31
CA TRP A 278 -3.69 -9.54 -6.12
C TRP A 278 -4.89 -9.84 -5.21
N LEU A 279 -5.95 -9.03 -5.21
CA LEU A 279 -7.17 -9.31 -4.44
C LEU A 279 -7.95 -10.48 -5.06
N TRP A 280 -8.10 -10.46 -6.38
CA TRP A 280 -8.79 -11.54 -7.11
C TRP A 280 -7.97 -12.84 -7.06
N GLY A 281 -6.67 -12.76 -7.32
CA GLY A 281 -5.75 -13.88 -7.27
C GLY A 281 -5.56 -14.42 -5.85
N GLY A 282 -5.50 -13.53 -4.85
CA GLY A 282 -5.41 -13.90 -3.44
C GLY A 282 -6.66 -14.63 -2.96
N GLY A 283 -7.85 -14.14 -3.33
CA GLY A 283 -9.10 -14.84 -3.07
C GLY A 283 -9.14 -16.22 -3.71
N ALA A 284 -8.83 -16.32 -5.00
CA ALA A 284 -8.76 -17.60 -5.71
C ALA A 284 -7.76 -18.57 -5.08
N GLY A 285 -6.59 -18.06 -4.66
CA GLY A 285 -5.56 -18.81 -3.97
C GLY A 285 -6.02 -19.35 -2.61
N LEU A 286 -6.67 -18.52 -1.79
CA LEU A 286 -7.24 -18.95 -0.51
C LEU A 286 -8.31 -20.03 -0.69
N GLY A 287 -9.18 -19.86 -1.69
CA GLY A 287 -10.20 -20.84 -2.04
C GLY A 287 -9.61 -22.18 -2.48
N LEU A 288 -8.56 -22.15 -3.31
CA LEU A 288 -7.81 -23.34 -3.71
C LEU A 288 -7.12 -24.02 -2.53
N LEU A 289 -6.43 -23.26 -1.67
CA LEU A 289 -5.70 -23.78 -0.52
C LEU A 289 -6.65 -24.45 0.48
N GLY A 290 -7.77 -23.80 0.81
CA GLY A 290 -8.79 -24.39 1.67
C GLY A 290 -9.37 -25.68 1.11
N SER A 291 -9.63 -25.73 -0.20
CA SER A 291 -10.10 -26.93 -0.89
C SER A 291 -9.08 -28.07 -0.88
N ALA A 292 -7.82 -27.76 -1.19
CA ALA A 292 -6.75 -28.75 -1.19
C ALA A 292 -6.57 -29.39 0.20
N ILE A 293 -6.66 -28.61 1.28
CA ILE A 293 -6.54 -29.11 2.65
C ILE A 293 -7.73 -30.00 3.03
N ALA A 294 -8.96 -29.62 2.67
CA ALA A 294 -10.14 -30.45 2.91
C ALA A 294 -10.01 -31.83 2.23
N VAL A 295 -9.70 -31.81 0.93
CA VAL A 295 -9.54 -33.00 0.11
C VAL A 295 -8.42 -33.90 0.65
N ALA A 296 -7.29 -33.32 1.05
CA ALA A 296 -6.16 -34.07 1.59
C ALA A 296 -6.42 -34.66 2.99
N ALA A 297 -7.40 -34.14 3.73
CA ALA A 297 -7.83 -34.71 4.99
C ALA A 297 -8.72 -35.94 4.77
N GLU A 298 -9.63 -35.89 3.78
CA GLU A 298 -10.51 -37.01 3.43
C GLU A 298 -9.72 -38.23 2.90
N ALA A 299 -8.65 -37.99 2.14
CA ALA A 299 -7.87 -39.07 1.51
C ALA A 299 -7.13 -40.00 2.50
N ARG A 300 -7.03 -39.62 3.79
CA ARG A 300 -6.37 -40.40 4.85
C ARG A 300 -7.33 -41.35 5.58
N HIS A 301 -8.62 -41.28 5.28
CA HIS A 301 -9.65 -42.19 5.75
C HIS A 301 -10.16 -43.04 4.57
#